data_AF-A0A2T2T6E7-F1
#
_entry.id   AF-A0A2T2T6E7-F1
#
_cell.length_a   1.000
_cell.length_b   1.000
_cell.length_c   1.000
_cell.angle_alpha   90.00
_cell.angle_beta   90.00
_cell.angle_gamma   90.00
#
_symmetry.space_group_name_H-M   'P 1'
#
loop_
_entity.id
_entity.type
_entity.pdbx_description
1 polymer ?
#
loop_
_entity_poly.entity_id
_entity_poly.type
_entity_poly.pdbx_seq_one_letter_code
_entity_poly.pdbx_strand_id
1 'polypeptide(L)'
;MSIPVAPAAAQGSSPDQVIRADHKTDSRVAPDKDPEVIETLDEQLVSLLESGTSDQQSDAMKVIINLRRQRPEAYSFTSCIPSLVQIYRSDREEGERLLALMTLNAIGTARAYEALRQTVENIRSERIRRQTALVLMHTAADESAS
;
A
#
# COMPACT_ATOMS: atom_id res chain seq x y z
N MET A 1 -46.95 -58.52 26.60
CA MET A 1 -45.81 -59.42 26.35
C MET A 1 -44.78 -58.64 25.56
N SER A 2 -43.49 -58.57 25.83
CA SER A 2 -42.65 -58.79 27.01
C SER A 2 -41.34 -58.08 26.62
N ILE A 3 -40.76 -57.31 27.54
CA ILE A 3 -39.38 -56.80 27.38
C ILE A 3 -38.43 -58.00 27.53
N PRO A 4 -37.26 -57.98 26.90
CA PRO A 4 -36.08 -58.30 27.71
C PRO A 4 -34.91 -57.32 27.58
N VAL A 5 -34.18 -57.31 28.69
CA VAL A 5 -33.15 -56.40 29.16
C VAL A 5 -31.77 -56.75 28.56
N ALA A 6 -30.84 -55.80 28.65
CA ALA A 6 -29.44 -55.85 28.20
C ALA A 6 -28.57 -56.97 28.83
N PRO A 7 -27.32 -57.11 28.35
CA PRO A 7 -26.20 -57.25 29.28
C PRO A 7 -25.06 -56.25 29.04
N ALA A 8 -24.31 -56.02 30.12
CA ALA A 8 -23.20 -55.08 30.27
C ALA A 8 -21.82 -55.72 30.02
N ALA A 9 -20.82 -54.82 29.92
CA ALA A 9 -19.45 -54.89 30.46
C ALA A 9 -18.25 -55.03 29.50
N ALA A 10 -17.16 -54.37 29.99
CA ALA A 10 -15.73 -54.46 29.68
C ALA A 10 -15.19 -53.44 28.65
N GLN A 11 -14.64 -52.30 29.08
CA GLN A 11 -13.26 -52.07 29.59
C GLN A 11 -12.15 -52.41 28.60
N GLY A 12 -11.40 -51.39 28.19
CA GLY A 12 -10.16 -51.51 27.42
C GLY A 12 -9.41 -50.17 27.33
N SER A 13 -8.57 -49.92 28.35
CA SER A 13 -7.27 -49.22 28.32
C SER A 13 -7.09 -47.89 27.57
N SER A 14 -6.84 -46.81 28.34
CA SER A 14 -5.82 -45.80 27.98
C SER A 14 -4.43 -46.37 28.32
N PRO A 15 -3.33 -46.02 27.62
CA PRO A 15 -2.65 -44.75 27.89
C PRO A 15 -1.87 -44.12 26.70
N ASP A 16 -1.39 -42.89 26.94
CA ASP A 16 -0.14 -42.30 26.42
C ASP A 16 0.06 -42.06 24.91
N GLN A 17 -0.08 -40.79 24.51
CA GLN A 17 0.92 -40.02 23.74
C GLN A 17 0.34 -38.61 23.46
N VAL A 18 0.68 -37.60 24.26
CA VAL A 18 1.84 -36.72 24.07
C VAL A 18 1.88 -36.13 22.66
N ILE A 19 1.11 -35.06 22.41
CA ILE A 19 1.57 -33.98 21.54
C ILE A 19 1.26 -32.65 22.22
N ARG A 20 2.28 -32.13 22.91
CA ARG A 20 2.44 -30.70 23.19
C ARG A 20 2.47 -29.98 21.84
N ALA A 21 1.53 -29.07 21.63
CA ALA A 21 1.69 -27.99 20.65
C ALA A 21 1.50 -26.66 21.38
N ASP A 22 2.41 -26.40 22.34
CA ASP A 22 2.73 -25.03 22.74
C ASP A 22 3.51 -24.38 21.59
N HIS A 23 2.79 -23.93 20.56
CA HIS A 23 3.32 -22.92 19.65
C HIS A 23 3.30 -21.58 20.39
N LYS A 24 4.25 -21.43 21.31
CA LYS A 24 4.74 -20.12 21.73
C LYS A 24 5.54 -19.56 20.57
N THR A 25 4.84 -18.95 19.62
CA THR A 25 5.46 -18.11 18.61
C THR A 25 5.99 -16.88 19.34
N ASP A 26 7.27 -16.97 19.71
CA ASP A 26 8.07 -15.86 20.18
C ASP A 26 8.04 -14.79 19.08
N SER A 27 7.15 -13.81 19.26
CA SER A 27 6.98 -12.66 18.40
C SER A 27 8.17 -11.74 18.59
N ARG A 28 9.25 -12.06 17.89
CA ARG A 28 10.36 -11.13 17.66
C ARG A 28 11.04 -11.41 16.32
N VAL A 29 10.23 -11.58 15.29
CA VAL A 29 10.68 -11.41 13.91
C VAL A 29 10.72 -9.90 13.68
N ALA A 30 11.91 -9.31 13.73
CA ALA A 30 12.13 -8.03 13.08
C ALA A 30 11.62 -8.16 11.64
N PRO A 31 10.87 -7.19 11.07
CA PRO A 31 10.47 -7.27 9.68
C PRO A 31 11.72 -7.09 8.83
N ASP A 32 12.42 -8.20 8.64
CA ASP A 32 13.36 -8.40 7.56
C ASP A 32 12.56 -8.23 6.27
N LYS A 33 13.23 -7.67 5.27
CA LYS A 33 12.61 -7.07 4.10
C LYS A 33 12.17 -8.17 3.15
N ASP A 34 11.13 -8.94 3.50
CA ASP A 34 10.65 -10.02 2.64
C ASP A 34 10.25 -9.42 1.28
N PRO A 35 11.04 -9.67 0.23
CA PRO A 35 10.86 -8.98 -1.05
C PRO A 35 9.51 -9.32 -1.68
N GLU A 36 9.01 -10.53 -1.41
CA GLU A 36 7.71 -11.03 -1.84
C GLU A 36 6.54 -10.21 -1.27
N VAL A 37 6.64 -9.76 -0.02
CA VAL A 37 5.61 -8.90 0.63
C VAL A 37 5.62 -7.49 0.03
N ILE A 38 6.79 -6.98 -0.33
CA ILE A 38 6.96 -5.65 -0.93
C ILE A 38 6.39 -5.63 -2.35
N GLU A 39 6.72 -6.64 -3.15
CA GLU A 39 6.22 -6.80 -4.53
C GLU A 39 4.70 -6.95 -4.54
N THR A 40 4.16 -7.83 -3.68
CA THR A 40 2.71 -8.04 -3.53
C THR A 40 1.97 -6.75 -3.15
N LEU A 41 2.55 -5.91 -2.29
CA LEU A 41 1.94 -4.64 -1.89
C LEU A 41 1.93 -3.61 -3.02
N ASP A 42 3.04 -3.49 -3.78
CA ASP A 42 3.12 -2.54 -4.90
C ASP A 42 2.10 -2.91 -5.99
N GLU A 43 1.96 -4.20 -6.32
CA GLU A 43 0.95 -4.69 -7.27
C GLU A 43 -0.49 -4.40 -6.81
N GLN A 44 -0.79 -4.64 -5.53
CA GLN A 44 -2.12 -4.33 -4.99
C GLN A 44 -2.43 -2.84 -5.05
N LEU A 45 -1.46 -1.99 -4.71
CA LEU A 45 -1.63 -0.54 -4.78
C LEU A 45 -1.82 -0.05 -6.22
N VAL A 46 -1.06 -0.59 -7.18
CA VAL A 46 -1.27 -0.31 -8.61
C VAL A 46 -2.68 -0.70 -9.04
N SER A 47 -3.12 -1.92 -8.71
CA SER A 47 -4.46 -2.42 -9.05
C SER A 47 -5.57 -1.53 -8.49
N LEU A 48 -5.45 -1.11 -7.22
CA LEU A 48 -6.38 -0.18 -6.58
C LEU A 48 -6.37 1.20 -7.24
N LEU A 49 -5.19 1.71 -7.62
CA LEU A 49 -5.07 3.01 -8.28
C LEU A 49 -5.67 3.00 -9.69
N GLU A 50 -5.57 1.90 -10.42
CA GLU A 50 -6.06 1.77 -11.80
C GLU A 50 -7.56 1.49 -11.87
N SER A 51 -8.04 0.57 -11.03
CA SER A 51 -9.39 -0.01 -11.15
C SER A 51 -10.31 0.26 -9.96
N GLY A 52 -9.79 0.83 -8.87
CA GLY A 52 -10.57 1.13 -7.68
C GLY A 52 -11.57 2.26 -7.86
N THR A 53 -12.53 2.33 -6.94
CA THR A 53 -13.40 3.50 -6.76
C THR A 53 -12.57 4.73 -6.35
N SER A 54 -13.16 5.94 -6.44
CA SER A 54 -12.48 7.16 -5.98
C SER A 54 -12.00 7.06 -4.52
N ASP A 55 -12.83 6.51 -3.63
CA ASP A 55 -12.46 6.28 -2.23
C ASP A 55 -11.29 5.30 -2.10
N GLN A 56 -11.33 4.18 -2.83
CA GLN A 56 -10.24 3.18 -2.82
C GLN A 56 -8.93 3.75 -3.36
N GLN A 57 -8.98 4.54 -4.43
CA GLN A 57 -7.82 5.23 -5.00
C GLN A 57 -7.26 6.24 -4.00
N SER A 58 -8.13 7.00 -3.33
CA SER A 58 -7.75 7.95 -2.29
C SER A 58 -7.09 7.26 -1.10
N ASP A 59 -7.61 6.11 -0.68
CA ASP A 59 -7.03 5.34 0.41
C ASP A 59 -5.69 4.71 0.03
N ALA A 60 -5.55 4.19 -1.19
CA ALA A 60 -4.27 3.73 -1.73
C ALA A 60 -3.22 4.86 -1.74
N MET A 61 -3.60 6.06 -2.18
CA MET A 61 -2.73 7.25 -2.15
C MET A 61 -2.29 7.62 -0.73
N LYS A 62 -3.19 7.56 0.26
CA LYS A 62 -2.86 7.80 1.67
C LYS A 62 -1.91 6.73 2.22
N VAL A 63 -2.10 5.47 1.86
CA VAL A 63 -1.21 4.36 2.25
C VAL A 63 0.20 4.62 1.72
N ILE A 64 0.35 4.98 0.45
CA ILE A 64 1.66 5.33 -0.15
C ILE A 64 2.34 6.46 0.62
N ILE A 65 1.62 7.57 0.88
CA ILE A 65 2.16 8.72 1.64
C ILE A 65 2.61 8.28 3.03
N ASN A 66 1.79 7.47 3.73
CA ASN A 66 2.11 6.99 5.07
C ASN A 66 3.35 6.10 5.08
N LEU A 67 3.45 5.15 4.14
CA LEU A 67 4.57 4.24 4.04
C LEU A 67 5.87 4.96 3.67
N ARG A 68 5.83 5.91 2.72
CA ARG A 68 7.00 6.75 2.37
C ARG A 68 7.51 7.54 3.58
N ARG A 69 6.60 8.08 4.39
CA ARG A 69 6.96 8.83 5.61
C ARG A 69 7.53 7.94 6.71
N GLN A 70 6.98 6.75 6.91
CA GLN A 70 7.42 5.84 7.99
C GLN A 70 8.67 5.04 7.61
N ARG A 71 8.83 4.70 6.34
CA ARG A 71 9.87 3.79 5.82
C ARG A 71 10.34 4.21 4.42
N PRO A 72 11.05 5.34 4.28
CA PRO A 72 11.44 5.90 2.99
C PRO A 72 12.38 5.00 2.17
N GLU A 73 13.11 4.08 2.79
CA GLU A 73 14.02 3.17 2.07
C GLU A 73 13.41 1.80 1.77
N ALA A 74 12.22 1.49 2.30
CA ALA A 74 11.62 0.17 2.16
C ALA A 74 10.78 0.01 0.88
N TYR A 75 10.25 1.11 0.34
CA TYR A 75 9.32 1.08 -0.79
C TYR A 75 9.60 2.21 -1.78
N SER A 76 9.75 1.87 -3.07
CA SER A 76 9.97 2.85 -4.13
C SER A 76 8.67 3.38 -4.75
N PHE A 77 7.59 2.57 -4.75
CA PHE A 77 6.29 2.85 -5.39
C PHE A 77 6.39 3.40 -6.81
N THR A 78 7.48 3.10 -7.52
CA THR A 78 7.73 3.66 -8.85
C THR A 78 6.72 3.14 -9.88
N SER A 79 6.19 1.93 -9.66
CA SER A 79 5.14 1.30 -10.47
C SER A 79 3.79 2.03 -10.35
N CYS A 80 3.53 2.73 -9.24
CA CYS A 80 2.30 3.50 -9.02
C CYS A 80 2.26 4.82 -9.81
N ILE A 81 3.41 5.34 -10.28
CA ILE A 81 3.51 6.66 -10.90
C ILE A 81 2.56 6.85 -12.10
N PRO A 82 2.46 5.94 -13.08
CA PRO A 82 1.58 6.13 -14.23
C PRO A 82 0.12 6.33 -13.83
N SER A 83 -0.39 5.53 -12.90
CA SER A 83 -1.77 5.59 -12.41
C SER A 83 -2.03 6.87 -11.62
N LEU A 84 -1.06 7.30 -10.80
CA LEU A 84 -1.14 8.58 -10.08
C LEU A 84 -1.14 9.78 -11.02
N VAL A 85 -0.32 9.76 -12.07
CA VAL A 85 -0.30 10.81 -13.11
C VAL A 85 -1.63 10.86 -13.84
N GLN A 86 -2.25 9.70 -14.10
CA GLN A 86 -3.58 9.64 -14.70
C GLN A 86 -4.66 10.28 -13.82
N ILE A 87 -4.64 10.01 -12.51
CA ILE A 87 -5.58 10.64 -11.57
C ILE A 87 -5.34 12.16 -11.53
N TYR A 88 -4.08 12.58 -11.43
CA TYR A 88 -3.69 13.98 -11.38
C TYR A 88 -4.14 14.80 -12.61
N ARG A 89 -4.01 14.23 -13.82
CA ARG A 89 -4.39 14.90 -15.08
C ARG A 89 -5.89 14.86 -15.40
N SER A 90 -6.67 14.07 -14.67
CA SER A 90 -8.09 13.86 -14.97
C SER A 90 -8.96 15.10 -14.68
N ASP A 91 -10.22 15.04 -15.12
CA ASP A 91 -11.26 16.03 -14.80
C ASP A 91 -11.98 15.74 -13.46
N ARG A 92 -11.36 14.93 -12.59
CA ARG A 92 -11.87 14.63 -11.24
C ARG A 92 -11.86 15.86 -10.34
N GLU A 93 -12.47 15.70 -9.17
CA GLU A 93 -12.46 16.73 -8.14
C GLU A 93 -11.04 17.20 -7.81
N GLU A 94 -10.91 18.50 -7.59
CA GLU A 94 -9.61 19.12 -7.33
C GLU A 94 -8.91 18.52 -6.10
N GLY A 95 -9.67 18.07 -5.09
CA GLY A 95 -9.14 17.40 -3.92
C GLY A 95 -8.41 16.10 -4.25
N GLU A 96 -9.00 15.24 -5.09
CA GLU A 96 -8.37 13.98 -5.53
C GLU A 96 -7.10 14.24 -6.33
N ARG A 97 -7.14 15.25 -7.20
CA ARG A 97 -6.00 15.63 -8.03
C ARG A 97 -4.85 16.19 -7.19
N LEU A 98 -5.15 16.98 -6.17
CA LEU A 98 -4.16 17.47 -5.21
C LEU A 98 -3.60 16.32 -4.37
N LEU A 99 -4.42 15.35 -3.97
CA LEU A 99 -3.94 14.15 -3.27
C LEU A 99 -2.96 13.36 -4.15
N ALA A 100 -3.27 13.16 -5.43
CA ALA A 100 -2.35 12.52 -6.38
C ALA A 100 -1.02 13.28 -6.53
N LEU A 101 -1.07 14.62 -6.60
CA LEU A 101 0.14 15.46 -6.60
C LEU A 101 0.97 15.25 -5.32
N MET A 102 0.32 15.24 -4.14
CA MET A 102 1.00 14.99 -2.87
C MET A 102 1.63 13.59 -2.83
N THR A 103 0.95 12.57 -3.34
CA THR A 103 1.48 11.20 -3.41
C THR A 103 2.69 11.13 -4.35
N LEU A 104 2.63 11.74 -5.53
CA LEU A 104 3.77 11.83 -6.45
C LEU A 104 4.98 12.52 -5.81
N ASN A 105 4.74 13.60 -5.06
CA ASN A 105 5.81 14.27 -4.31
C ASN A 105 6.39 13.39 -3.19
N ALA A 106 5.55 12.62 -2.48
CA ALA A 106 6.00 11.71 -1.43
C ALA A 106 6.85 10.54 -1.97
N ILE A 107 6.57 10.09 -3.20
CA ILE A 107 7.42 9.13 -3.91
C ILE A 107 8.79 9.75 -4.18
N GLY A 108 8.81 11.00 -4.66
CA GLY A 108 10.01 11.83 -4.67
C GLY A 108 11.13 11.35 -5.60
N THR A 109 10.78 10.60 -6.65
CA THR A 109 11.74 10.11 -7.63
C THR A 109 11.83 11.07 -8.83
N ALA A 110 12.99 11.09 -9.49
CA ALA A 110 13.17 11.85 -10.74
C ALA A 110 12.07 11.52 -11.78
N ARG A 111 11.65 10.25 -11.85
CA ARG A 111 10.54 9.80 -12.72
C ARG A 111 9.20 10.46 -12.37
N ALA A 112 8.89 10.62 -11.08
CA ALA A 112 7.66 11.28 -10.65
C ALA A 112 7.69 12.78 -11.01
N TYR A 113 8.82 13.45 -10.77
CA TYR A 113 8.97 14.87 -11.08
C TYR A 113 8.98 15.15 -12.58
N GLU A 114 9.64 14.31 -13.37
CA GLU A 114 9.62 14.44 -14.83
C GLU A 114 8.19 14.27 -15.39
N ALA A 115 7.42 13.32 -14.87
CA ALA A 115 6.02 13.17 -15.25
C ALA A 115 5.17 14.40 -14.87
N LEU A 116 5.44 15.04 -13.72
CA LEU A 116 4.78 16.29 -13.33
C LEU A 116 5.14 17.45 -14.27
N ARG A 117 6.42 17.60 -14.66
CA ARG A 117 6.86 18.64 -15.62
C ARG A 117 6.15 18.47 -16.97
N GLN A 118 6.04 17.25 -17.48
CA GLN A 118 5.39 16.98 -18.77
C GLN A 118 3.89 17.22 -18.75
N THR A 119 3.25 17.19 -17.57
CA THR A 119 1.79 17.29 -17.46
C THR A 119 1.29 18.66 -17.01
N VAL A 120 2.10 19.45 -16.30
CA VAL A 120 1.68 20.73 -15.69
C VAL A 120 1.22 21.77 -16.72
N GLU A 121 1.80 21.77 -17.92
CA GLU A 121 1.48 22.73 -18.98
C GLU A 121 0.03 22.60 -19.48
N ASN A 122 -0.55 21.40 -19.38
CA ASN A 122 -1.88 21.09 -19.88
C ASN A 122 -2.98 21.24 -18.82
N ILE A 123 -2.65 21.71 -17.61
CA ILE A 123 -3.59 21.80 -16.50
C ILE A 123 -4.35 23.12 -16.51
N ARG A 124 -5.68 23.00 -16.55
CA ARG A 124 -6.61 24.14 -16.52
C ARG A 124 -6.78 24.77 -15.13
N SER A 125 -6.72 23.98 -14.05
CA SER A 125 -6.87 24.51 -12.69
C SER A 125 -5.61 25.30 -12.29
N GLU A 126 -5.79 26.61 -12.10
CA GLU A 126 -4.73 27.50 -11.65
C GLU A 126 -4.17 27.07 -10.28
N ARG A 127 -5.03 26.59 -9.37
CA ARG A 127 -4.59 26.14 -8.06
C ARG A 127 -3.68 24.92 -8.18
N ILE A 128 -4.09 23.91 -8.95
CA ILE A 128 -3.27 22.70 -9.16
C ILE A 128 -1.94 23.08 -9.82
N ARG A 129 -1.97 23.92 -10.85
CA ARG A 129 -0.76 24.40 -11.53
C ARG A 129 0.21 25.10 -10.57
N ARG A 130 -0.27 26.01 -9.72
CA ARG A 130 0.56 26.67 -8.71
C ARG A 130 1.15 25.68 -7.71
N GLN A 131 0.35 24.73 -7.21
CA GLN A 131 0.84 23.72 -6.28
C GLN A 131 1.90 22.83 -6.91
N THR A 132 1.73 22.44 -8.17
CA THR A 132 2.75 21.67 -8.89
C THR A 132 4.02 22.46 -9.12
N ALA A 133 3.92 23.76 -9.45
CA ALA A 133 5.10 24.61 -9.57
C ALA A 133 5.89 24.69 -8.25
N LEU A 134 5.20 24.82 -7.11
CA LEU A 134 5.85 24.81 -5.79
C LEU A 134 6.59 23.50 -5.52
N VAL A 135 5.98 22.35 -5.84
CA VAL A 135 6.62 21.04 -5.71
C VAL A 135 7.89 20.96 -6.57
N LEU A 136 7.81 21.37 -7.84
CA LEU A 136 8.94 21.30 -8.78
C LEU A 136 10.06 22.29 -8.46
N MET A 137 9.74 23.45 -7.89
CA MET A 137 10.76 24.43 -7.46
C MET A 137 11.56 23.93 -6.28
N HIS A 138 10.91 23.27 -5.31
CA HIS A 138 11.60 22.75 -4.13
C HIS A 138 12.63 21.68 -4.52
N THR A 139 12.28 20.82 -5.46
CA THR A 139 13.15 19.71 -5.87
C THR A 139 14.34 20.16 -6.71
N ALA A 140 14.15 21.18 -7.56
CA ALA A 140 15.25 21.78 -8.31
C ALA A 140 16.29 22.45 -7.40
N ALA A 141 15.84 23.01 -6.26
CA ALA A 141 16.74 23.60 -5.27
C ALA A 141 17.57 22.52 -4.55
N ASP A 142 16.97 21.37 -4.23
CA ASP A 142 17.67 20.24 -3.60
C ASP A 142 18.70 19.59 -4.55
N GLU A 143 18.39 19.48 -5.85
CA GLU A 143 19.31 18.99 -6.88
C GLU A 143 20.51 19.92 -7.11
N SER A 144 20.36 21.22 -6.88
CA SER A 144 21.43 22.21 -7.07
C SER A 144 22.38 22.31 -5.86
N ALA A 145 22.04 21.68 -4.74
CA ALA A 145 22.78 21.74 -3.48
C ALA A 145 23.59 20.46 -3.17
N SER A 146 23.47 19.43 -4.01
CA SER A 146 24.17 18.13 -3.89
C SER A 146 25.31 18.01 -4.89
#